data_AF-A0A2Z3YM56-F1
#
_entry.id   AF-A0A2Z3YM56-F1
#
_cell.length_a   1.000
_cell.length_b   1.000
_cell.length_c   1.000
_cell.angle_alpha   90.00
_cell.angle_beta   90.00
_cell.angle_gamma   90.00
#
_symmetry.space_group_name_H-M   'P 1'
#
loop_
_entity.id
_entity.type
_entity.pdbx_description
1 polymer ?
#
loop_
_entity_poly.entity_id
_entity_poly.type
_entity_poly.pdbx_seq_one_letter_code
_entity_poly.pdbx_strand_id
1 'polypeptide(L)'
;MAARDEWEPLDGWNVPVLLRGKVELVADGQLSSGDGGLVRGLRAADGQDHSGEAVEVLDWEDLQIRTYDNGIHPAYWPPDLSEYGVRSGEGNNVKEANFLAAAAGIQFLERGLHEYNAVGLWDHYYGNTGELFVLSSAVVDQWMVEMNTDYGRGGLGEFVDPPGPLVLMDREYAINRAVQIAKGRGASLKYTYSSRWRLTAGISGDYVHSLGRHSSSTLTTVIARPYPNGVTYVQFDQVVYYFDHYDFAYHDTRWGAWQENMVNVAYEGMRLGIAKPFEVQGESAPVTGFRAV
;
A
#
# COMPACT_ATOMS: atom_id res chain seq x y z
N MET A 1 -55.13 -5.55 0.05
CA MET A 1 -54.75 -4.73 1.22
C MET A 1 -53.46 -5.29 1.76
N ALA A 2 -52.45 -4.43 1.86
CA ALA A 2 -51.06 -4.75 2.12
C ALA A 2 -50.72 -4.65 3.62
N ALA A 3 -49.67 -5.36 4.02
CA ALA A 3 -48.73 -5.07 5.10
C ALA A 3 -47.37 -5.49 4.51
N ARG A 4 -46.46 -4.61 4.06
CA ARG A 4 -45.64 -3.60 4.75
C ARG A 4 -44.89 -4.16 5.96
N ASP A 5 -43.81 -4.88 5.65
CA ASP A 5 -42.59 -4.86 6.46
C ASP A 5 -41.68 -3.77 5.87
N GLU A 6 -41.35 -2.79 6.70
CA GLU A 6 -40.54 -1.62 6.37
C GLU A 6 -39.05 -1.98 6.52
N TRP A 7 -38.31 -1.86 5.43
CA TRP A 7 -36.85 -1.69 5.46
C TRP A 7 -36.57 -0.21 5.23
N GLU A 8 -36.04 0.47 6.24
CA GLU A 8 -35.51 1.83 6.08
C GLU A 8 -34.20 1.80 5.28
N PRO A 9 -34.02 2.70 4.30
CA PRO A 9 -32.71 2.97 3.73
C PRO A 9 -31.95 3.94 4.65
N LEU A 10 -30.76 3.53 5.10
CA LEU A 10 -29.78 4.47 5.67
C LEU A 10 -29.20 5.33 4.54
N ASP A 11 -29.88 6.42 4.22
CA ASP A 11 -29.31 7.53 3.44
C ASP A 11 -28.24 8.25 4.27
N GLY A 12 -27.05 8.49 3.69
CA GLY A 12 -26.13 9.46 4.26
C GLY A 12 -24.64 9.36 3.95
N TRP A 13 -24.23 9.13 2.70
CA TRP A 13 -22.89 9.56 2.25
C TRP A 13 -23.01 10.32 0.93
N ASN A 14 -23.60 11.52 1.02
CA ASN A 14 -23.30 12.61 0.10
C ASN A 14 -21.98 13.25 0.56
N VAL A 15 -20.90 13.10 -0.21
CA VAL A 15 -19.80 14.07 -0.15
C VAL A 15 -19.38 14.46 -1.56
N PRO A 16 -19.78 15.65 -2.05
CA PRO A 16 -19.14 16.29 -3.18
C PRO A 16 -17.94 17.14 -2.71
N VAL A 17 -16.77 16.83 -3.29
CA VAL A 17 -15.72 17.75 -3.79
C VAL A 17 -15.03 18.73 -2.81
N LEU A 18 -13.70 18.62 -2.62
CA LEU A 18 -12.73 19.60 -3.14
C LEU A 18 -11.26 19.14 -3.01
N LEU A 19 -10.55 19.31 -4.12
CA LEU A 19 -9.10 19.25 -4.28
C LEU A 19 -8.37 20.22 -3.35
N ARG A 20 -7.36 19.73 -2.61
CA ARG A 20 -6.12 20.46 -2.33
C ARG A 20 -4.95 19.47 -2.24
N GLY A 21 -4.51 19.08 -3.43
CA GLY A 21 -3.36 18.23 -3.75
C GLY A 21 -3.57 17.88 -5.22
N LYS A 22 -2.74 18.40 -6.12
CA LYS A 22 -3.00 18.39 -7.57
C LYS A 22 -3.11 16.95 -8.11
N VAL A 23 -4.33 16.43 -8.26
CA VAL A 23 -4.66 15.55 -9.38
C VAL A 23 -5.09 16.48 -10.51
N GLU A 24 -4.12 16.93 -11.32
CA GLU A 24 -4.47 17.63 -12.55
C GLU A 24 -5.04 16.61 -13.54
N LEU A 25 -6.31 16.77 -13.87
CA LEU A 25 -6.87 16.27 -15.14
C LEU A 25 -6.23 17.10 -16.25
N VAL A 26 -4.99 16.79 -16.62
CA VAL A 26 -4.32 17.42 -17.76
C VAL A 26 -4.92 16.84 -19.03
N ALA A 27 -5.80 17.62 -19.66
CA ALA A 27 -6.19 17.42 -21.05
C ALA A 27 -5.18 18.18 -21.92
N ASP A 28 -4.05 17.57 -22.26
CA ASP A 28 -3.13 18.14 -23.25
C ASP A 28 -2.68 17.11 -24.30
N GLY A 29 -2.81 17.53 -25.56
CA GLY A 29 -1.90 17.14 -26.63
C GLY A 29 -2.36 16.02 -27.56
N GLN A 30 -2.74 16.41 -28.78
CA GLN A 30 -3.10 15.55 -29.91
C GLN A 30 -2.09 14.42 -30.18
N LEU A 31 -2.58 13.19 -30.35
CA LEU A 31 -1.97 12.22 -31.26
C LEU A 31 -2.81 12.16 -32.53
N SER A 32 -2.19 12.55 -33.64
CA SER A 32 -2.80 12.60 -34.95
C SER A 32 -3.19 11.21 -35.46
N SER A 33 -4.49 11.10 -35.77
CA SER A 33 -5.15 10.29 -36.80
C SER A 33 -4.76 8.82 -36.96
N GLY A 34 -5.64 7.95 -36.45
CA GLY A 34 -5.74 6.54 -36.84
C GLY A 34 -6.66 5.76 -35.91
N ASP A 35 -7.97 5.88 -36.13
CA ASP A 35 -9.05 5.00 -35.66
C ASP A 35 -9.16 4.64 -34.16
N GLY A 36 -10.15 5.27 -33.51
CA GLY A 36 -11.00 4.60 -32.51
C GLY A 36 -10.66 4.77 -31.03
N GLY A 37 -11.29 5.77 -30.38
CA GLY A 37 -11.72 5.69 -28.98
C GLY A 37 -10.76 6.25 -27.92
N LEU A 38 -11.07 7.46 -27.43
CA LEU A 38 -10.41 8.18 -26.34
C LEU A 38 -10.15 7.33 -25.08
N VAL A 39 -8.88 7.18 -24.71
CA VAL A 39 -8.44 6.73 -23.39
C VAL A 39 -8.51 7.91 -22.42
N ARG A 40 -9.45 7.88 -21.47
CA ARG A 40 -9.43 8.76 -20.29
C ARG A 40 -8.83 7.99 -19.12
N GLY A 41 -7.51 8.05 -18.97
CA GLY A 41 -6.81 7.57 -17.78
C GLY A 41 -6.73 8.67 -16.74
N LEU A 42 -7.00 8.33 -15.47
CA LEU A 42 -6.50 9.11 -14.33
C LEU A 42 -4.97 8.98 -14.36
N ARG A 43 -4.25 10.10 -14.52
CA ARG A 43 -2.80 10.17 -14.25
C ARG A 43 -2.62 10.69 -12.84
N ALA A 44 -1.86 9.99 -12.01
CA ALA A 44 -1.24 10.62 -10.86
C ALA A 44 -0.24 11.66 -11.38
N ALA A 45 -0.18 12.82 -10.73
CA ALA A 45 0.70 13.93 -11.12
C ALA A 45 2.14 13.77 -10.57
N ASP A 46 2.46 12.59 -10.05
CA ASP A 46 3.60 12.30 -9.16
C ASP A 46 4.88 11.89 -9.90
N GLY A 47 4.82 11.64 -11.21
CA GLY A 47 5.96 11.17 -12.00
C GLY A 47 6.36 9.73 -11.71
N GLN A 48 5.53 8.96 -11.00
CA GLN A 48 5.78 7.54 -10.75
C GLN A 48 5.37 6.70 -11.97
N ASP A 49 6.16 5.68 -12.29
CA ASP A 49 5.78 4.66 -13.26
C ASP A 49 4.55 3.88 -12.73
N HIS A 50 3.63 3.49 -13.60
CA HIS A 50 2.44 2.71 -13.23
C HIS A 50 2.41 1.36 -13.95
N SER A 51 3.56 0.91 -14.45
CA SER A 51 3.74 -0.43 -15.00
C SER A 51 3.44 -1.53 -13.96
N GLY A 52 3.04 -2.69 -14.47
CA GLY A 52 2.68 -3.88 -13.68
C GLY A 52 2.61 -5.10 -14.57
N GLU A 53 2.38 -6.26 -13.97
CA GLU A 53 2.25 -7.54 -14.68
C GLU A 53 0.78 -7.90 -14.87
N ALA A 54 0.44 -8.52 -16.00
CA ALA A 54 -0.93 -8.88 -16.32
C ALA A 54 -1.05 -10.28 -16.94
N VAL A 55 -2.12 -10.97 -16.59
CA VAL A 55 -2.49 -12.28 -17.15
C VAL A 55 -3.90 -12.20 -17.71
N GLU A 56 -4.06 -12.73 -18.93
CA GLU A 56 -5.33 -12.76 -19.67
C GLU A 56 -5.80 -14.21 -19.86
N VAL A 57 -7.07 -14.48 -19.57
CA VAL A 57 -7.71 -15.79 -19.85
C VAL A 57 -9.02 -15.58 -20.60
N LEU A 58 -9.12 -16.22 -21.76
CA LEU A 58 -10.28 -16.22 -22.65
C LEU A 58 -10.89 -17.63 -22.68
N ASP A 59 -11.75 -17.98 -21.74
CA ASP A 59 -12.56 -19.20 -21.83
C ASP A 59 -13.78 -19.12 -20.92
N TRP A 60 -14.97 -19.47 -21.42
CA TRP A 60 -16.23 -19.42 -20.69
C TRP A 60 -16.29 -20.37 -19.49
N GLU A 61 -15.60 -21.51 -19.55
CA GLU A 61 -15.60 -22.51 -18.47
C GLU A 61 -14.72 -22.11 -17.28
N ASP A 62 -13.72 -21.24 -17.50
CA ASP A 62 -12.79 -20.75 -16.48
C ASP A 62 -13.13 -19.33 -15.94
N LEU A 63 -14.31 -18.77 -16.28
CA LEU A 63 -14.76 -17.45 -15.81
C LEU A 63 -15.29 -17.44 -14.37
N GLN A 64 -14.43 -17.85 -13.44
CA GLN A 64 -14.64 -17.68 -12.01
C GLN A 64 -13.41 -16.99 -11.40
N ILE A 65 -13.67 -16.10 -10.44
CA ILE A 65 -12.61 -15.63 -9.55
C ILE A 65 -12.40 -16.73 -8.52
N ARG A 66 -11.21 -17.31 -8.54
CA ARG A 66 -10.76 -18.35 -7.62
C ARG A 66 -9.92 -17.71 -6.53
N THR A 67 -9.94 -18.28 -5.35
CA THR A 67 -9.21 -17.76 -4.18
C THR A 67 -7.69 -17.65 -4.41
N TYR A 68 -7.13 -18.40 -5.34
CA TYR A 68 -5.70 -18.35 -5.70
C TYR A 68 -5.38 -17.43 -6.88
N ASP A 69 -6.37 -16.79 -7.52
CA ASP A 69 -6.09 -15.79 -8.57
C ASP A 69 -5.30 -14.61 -8.01
N ASN A 70 -5.45 -14.36 -6.71
CA ASN A 70 -4.67 -13.39 -5.97
C ASN A 70 -3.33 -13.98 -5.45
N GLY A 71 -2.87 -15.13 -5.96
CA GLY A 71 -1.62 -15.77 -5.52
C GLY A 71 -0.34 -15.19 -6.15
N ILE A 72 -0.47 -14.20 -7.04
CA ILE A 72 0.67 -13.47 -7.61
C ILE A 72 1.16 -12.50 -6.55
N HIS A 73 1.94 -13.01 -5.59
CA HIS A 73 2.61 -12.16 -4.63
C HIS A 73 3.75 -11.43 -5.34
N PRO A 74 3.82 -10.10 -5.25
CA PRO A 74 5.00 -9.37 -5.67
C PRO A 74 6.22 -9.93 -4.95
N ALA A 75 7.37 -10.04 -5.63
CA ALA A 75 8.59 -10.49 -4.99
C ALA A 75 8.98 -9.49 -3.89
N TYR A 76 9.08 -9.98 -2.66
CA TYR A 76 9.68 -9.26 -1.56
C TYR A 76 11.21 -9.40 -1.58
N TRP A 77 11.90 -8.55 -0.84
CA TRP A 77 13.35 -8.44 -0.82
C TRP A 77 13.83 -8.27 0.62
N PRO A 78 14.93 -8.93 1.02
CA PRO A 78 15.38 -8.93 2.41
C PRO A 78 15.93 -7.56 2.84
N PRO A 79 15.92 -7.25 4.15
CA PRO A 79 16.53 -6.02 4.66
C PRO A 79 18.06 -6.05 4.51
N ASP A 80 18.67 -4.86 4.48
CA ASP A 80 20.13 -4.72 4.51
C ASP A 80 20.65 -5.03 5.92
N LEU A 81 21.62 -5.96 6.00
CA LEU A 81 22.26 -6.37 7.26
C LEU A 81 23.77 -6.07 7.27
N SER A 82 24.27 -5.26 6.33
CA SER A 82 25.70 -4.97 6.16
C SER A 82 26.36 -4.35 7.41
N GLU A 83 25.63 -3.52 8.16
CA GLU A 83 26.09 -2.84 9.38
C GLU A 83 25.69 -3.57 10.68
N TYR A 84 25.02 -4.73 10.59
CA TYR A 84 24.59 -5.46 11.76
C TYR A 84 25.77 -6.07 12.52
N GLY A 85 25.86 -5.78 13.83
CA GLY A 85 26.85 -6.38 14.72
C GLY A 85 28.30 -5.93 14.49
N VAL A 86 28.55 -4.88 13.69
CA VAL A 86 29.90 -4.33 13.43
C VAL A 86 30.59 -3.83 14.71
N ARG A 87 29.81 -3.52 15.75
CA ARG A 87 30.25 -3.14 17.10
C ARG A 87 29.88 -4.17 18.17
N SER A 88 29.67 -5.44 17.79
CA SER A 88 29.26 -6.50 18.72
C SER A 88 30.25 -6.76 19.87
N GLY A 89 31.53 -6.40 19.70
CA GLY A 89 32.58 -6.50 20.72
C GLY A 89 32.53 -5.44 21.83
N GLU A 90 31.62 -4.47 21.76
CA GLU A 90 31.45 -3.45 22.79
C GLU A 90 30.95 -4.05 24.12
N GLY A 91 31.31 -3.40 25.22
CA GLY A 91 30.99 -3.85 26.58
C GLY A 91 29.50 -3.92 26.89
N ASN A 92 29.12 -4.76 27.85
CA ASN A 92 27.73 -4.95 28.27
C ASN A 92 27.05 -3.65 28.75
N ASN A 93 27.82 -2.74 29.35
CA ASN A 93 27.35 -1.42 29.76
C ASN A 93 26.84 -0.56 28.60
N VAL A 94 27.48 -0.65 27.42
CA VAL A 94 27.06 0.08 26.21
C VAL A 94 25.75 -0.49 25.68
N LYS A 95 25.65 -1.83 25.64
CA LYS A 95 24.44 -2.55 25.21
C LYS A 95 23.26 -2.27 26.15
N GLU A 96 23.51 -2.30 27.46
CA GLU A 96 22.50 -2.00 28.49
C GLU A 96 22.02 -0.54 28.41
N ALA A 97 22.92 0.42 28.20
CA ALA A 97 22.55 1.82 27.99
C ALA A 97 21.65 2.00 26.75
N ASN A 98 21.92 1.28 25.66
CA ASN A 98 21.08 1.30 24.47
C ASN A 98 19.69 0.70 24.74
N PHE A 99 19.60 -0.46 25.42
CA PHE A 99 18.31 -1.03 25.83
C PHE A 99 17.48 -0.08 26.71
N LEU A 100 18.11 0.64 27.64
CA LEU A 100 17.43 1.62 28.48
C LEU A 100 16.89 2.81 27.66
N ALA A 101 17.67 3.30 26.69
CA ALA A 101 17.22 4.34 25.77
C ALA A 101 16.06 3.85 24.88
N ALA A 102 16.13 2.59 24.41
CA ALA A 102 15.08 1.97 23.62
C ALA A 102 13.78 1.79 24.42
N ALA A 103 13.86 1.38 25.68
CA ALA A 103 12.72 1.26 26.58
C ALA A 103 12.03 2.60 26.85
N ALA A 104 12.79 3.70 26.93
CA ALA A 104 12.21 5.05 27.02
C ALA A 104 11.47 5.45 25.73
N GLY A 105 11.98 5.03 24.57
CA GLY A 105 11.32 5.17 23.27
C GLY A 105 9.94 4.52 23.22
N ILE A 106 9.84 3.26 23.63
CA ILE A 106 8.58 2.50 23.69
C ILE A 106 7.53 3.22 24.55
N GLN A 107 7.91 3.66 25.76
CA GLN A 107 6.96 4.33 26.66
C GLN A 107 6.38 5.60 26.04
N PHE A 108 7.14 6.31 25.22
CA PHE A 108 6.67 7.49 24.52
C PHE A 108 5.69 7.14 23.40
N LEU A 109 5.97 6.09 22.61
CA LEU A 109 5.06 5.61 21.57
C LEU A 109 3.72 5.13 22.17
N GLU A 110 3.76 4.33 23.23
CA GLU A 110 2.57 3.79 23.89
C GLU A 110 1.71 4.88 24.56
N ARG A 111 2.35 5.76 25.34
CA ARG A 111 1.64 6.66 26.27
C ARG A 111 1.52 8.08 25.78
N GLY A 112 2.42 8.52 24.90
CA GLY A 112 2.47 9.88 24.38
C GLY A 112 1.73 10.01 23.05
N LEU A 113 2.02 9.11 22.11
CA LEU A 113 1.50 9.18 20.74
C LEU A 113 0.40 8.17 20.41
N HIS A 114 0.22 7.12 21.24
CA HIS A 114 -0.76 6.06 21.03
C HIS A 114 -0.56 5.27 19.72
N GLU A 115 0.70 5.07 19.33
CA GLU A 115 1.11 4.36 18.10
C GLU A 115 1.33 2.87 18.39
N TYR A 116 0.24 2.12 18.59
CA TYR A 116 0.30 0.73 19.06
C TYR A 116 1.00 -0.23 18.08
N ASN A 117 0.94 0.01 16.77
CA ASN A 117 1.65 -0.82 15.79
C ASN A 117 3.15 -0.56 15.81
N ALA A 118 3.56 0.71 15.95
CA ALA A 118 4.96 1.09 16.07
C ALA A 118 5.65 0.46 17.30
N VAL A 119 4.91 0.30 18.40
CA VAL A 119 5.39 -0.39 19.61
C VAL A 119 5.71 -1.85 19.34
N GLY A 120 4.79 -2.59 18.71
CA GLY A 120 5.00 -4.00 18.39
C GLY A 120 6.19 -4.22 17.43
N LEU A 121 6.36 -3.34 16.44
CA LEU A 121 7.50 -3.39 15.53
C LEU A 121 8.82 -3.07 16.24
N TRP A 122 8.83 -2.09 17.13
CA TRP A 122 10.00 -1.72 17.92
C TRP A 122 10.42 -2.85 18.88
N ASP A 123 9.46 -3.45 19.58
CA ASP A 123 9.72 -4.61 20.45
C ASP A 123 10.30 -5.78 19.66
N HIS A 124 9.75 -6.05 18.47
CA HIS A 124 10.26 -7.10 17.59
C HIS A 124 11.70 -6.84 17.13
N TYR A 125 12.03 -5.59 16.79
CA TYR A 125 13.38 -5.16 16.42
C TYR A 125 14.40 -5.50 17.51
N TYR A 126 14.09 -5.17 18.77
CA TYR A 126 14.94 -5.42 19.95
C TYR A 126 14.83 -6.85 20.48
N GLY A 127 13.85 -7.63 20.02
CA GLY A 127 13.84 -9.09 20.14
C GLY A 127 15.01 -9.73 19.37
N ASN A 128 15.64 -9.00 18.46
CA ASN A 128 16.87 -9.37 17.75
C ASN A 128 16.77 -10.66 16.93
N THR A 129 15.56 -11.03 16.50
CA THR A 129 15.33 -12.26 15.72
C THR A 129 15.63 -12.04 14.24
N GLY A 130 15.24 -10.87 13.72
CA GLY A 130 15.21 -10.58 12.28
C GLY A 130 14.13 -11.36 11.55
N GLU A 131 13.18 -11.96 12.28
CA GLU A 131 12.07 -12.73 11.71
C GLU A 131 11.05 -11.81 11.04
N LEU A 132 10.35 -12.34 10.05
CA LEU A 132 9.25 -11.62 9.38
C LEU A 132 8.19 -11.19 10.40
N PHE A 133 7.78 -9.92 10.35
CA PHE A 133 6.63 -9.41 11.09
C PHE A 133 5.43 -9.28 10.14
N VAL A 134 4.36 -10.01 10.43
CA VAL A 134 3.13 -9.99 9.62
C VAL A 134 2.08 -9.10 10.27
N LEU A 135 1.72 -8.02 9.59
CA LEU A 135 0.60 -7.16 9.97
C LEU A 135 -0.72 -7.91 9.77
N SER A 136 -1.65 -7.71 10.71
CA SER A 136 -3.02 -8.18 10.52
C SER A 136 -3.69 -7.45 9.35
N SER A 137 -4.63 -8.11 8.67
CA SER A 137 -5.39 -7.50 7.58
C SER A 137 -6.14 -6.25 8.02
N ALA A 138 -6.62 -6.19 9.26
CA ALA A 138 -7.30 -5.00 9.80
C ALA A 138 -6.41 -3.74 9.80
N VAL A 139 -5.12 -3.91 10.09
CA VAL A 139 -4.14 -2.80 10.05
C VAL A 139 -3.91 -2.36 8.60
N VAL A 140 -3.71 -3.33 7.69
CA VAL A 140 -3.52 -3.04 6.27
C VAL A 140 -4.77 -2.37 5.66
N ASP A 141 -5.96 -2.88 5.96
CA ASP A 141 -7.24 -2.31 5.52
C ASP A 141 -7.37 -0.85 5.98
N GLN A 142 -7.02 -0.56 7.23
CA GLN A 142 -7.04 0.80 7.76
C GLN A 142 -6.05 1.72 7.04
N TRP A 143 -4.85 1.24 6.75
CA TRP A 143 -3.82 2.04 6.07
C TRP A 143 -4.18 2.30 4.60
N MET A 144 -4.68 1.28 3.90
CA MET A 144 -4.91 1.35 2.45
C MET A 144 -6.16 2.14 2.05
N VAL A 145 -6.99 2.57 3.00
CA VAL A 145 -8.11 3.50 2.76
C VAL A 145 -7.76 4.96 3.08
N GLU A 146 -6.53 5.25 3.53
CA GLU A 146 -6.08 6.63 3.79
C GLU A 146 -6.04 7.43 2.49
N MET A 147 -6.65 8.61 2.50
CA MET A 147 -6.86 9.47 1.32
C MET A 147 -6.10 10.79 1.38
N ASN A 148 -5.68 11.22 2.57
CA ASN A 148 -5.29 12.60 2.82
C ASN A 148 -3.92 12.74 3.46
N THR A 149 -3.40 11.68 4.10
CA THR A 149 -2.11 11.76 4.77
C THR A 149 -0.99 11.51 3.77
N ASP A 150 -0.20 12.55 3.47
CA ASP A 150 1.05 12.50 2.72
C ASP A 150 2.24 12.71 3.67
N TYR A 151 3.42 12.19 3.30
CA TYR A 151 4.66 12.58 3.99
C TYR A 151 5.61 13.28 3.03
N GLY A 152 6.18 14.38 3.51
CA GLY A 152 7.33 15.00 2.88
C GLY A 152 8.56 14.14 3.13
N ARG A 153 9.28 13.75 2.07
CA ARG A 153 10.52 12.94 2.16
C ARG A 153 11.73 13.72 2.71
N GLY A 154 11.51 14.73 3.56
CA GLY A 154 12.55 15.59 4.13
C GLY A 154 13.29 16.47 3.13
N GLY A 155 12.78 16.66 1.91
CA GLY A 155 13.33 17.54 0.88
C GLY A 155 12.25 18.31 0.11
N LEU A 156 12.60 19.47 -0.45
CA LEU A 156 11.70 20.28 -1.27
C LEU A 156 11.22 19.47 -2.49
N GLY A 157 9.97 19.01 -2.46
CA GLY A 157 9.26 18.50 -3.63
C GLY A 157 9.12 16.99 -3.78
N GLU A 158 9.57 16.17 -2.82
CA GLU A 158 9.35 14.72 -2.83
C GLU A 158 8.20 14.38 -1.87
N PHE A 159 6.97 14.38 -2.41
CA PHE A 159 5.77 13.91 -1.70
C PHE A 159 5.55 12.43 -2.00
N VAL A 160 5.21 11.65 -0.98
CA VAL A 160 4.73 10.27 -1.15
C VAL A 160 3.22 10.30 -1.07
N ASP A 161 2.56 9.77 -2.09
CA ASP A 161 1.10 9.79 -2.18
C ASP A 161 0.46 8.90 -1.09
N PRO A 162 -0.74 9.29 -0.60
CA PRO A 162 -1.56 8.41 0.21
C PRO A 162 -1.92 7.14 -0.56
N PRO A 163 -2.07 5.99 0.12
CA PRO A 163 -2.26 4.70 -0.53
C PRO A 163 -3.66 4.56 -1.16
N GLY A 164 -4.70 5.15 -0.57
CA GLY A 164 -6.09 5.01 -1.02
C GLY A 164 -6.31 5.42 -2.49
N PRO A 165 -5.85 6.60 -2.93
CA PRO A 165 -5.94 7.01 -4.33
C PRO A 165 -5.19 6.07 -5.29
N LEU A 166 -4.02 5.56 -4.89
CA LEU A 166 -3.23 4.64 -5.72
C LEU A 166 -3.95 3.29 -5.87
N VAL A 167 -4.52 2.76 -4.78
CA VAL A 167 -5.30 1.51 -4.77
C VAL A 167 -6.54 1.63 -5.67
N LEU A 168 -7.26 2.75 -5.59
CA LEU A 168 -8.40 3.04 -6.45
C LEU A 168 -7.99 3.13 -7.93
N MET A 169 -6.91 3.86 -8.21
CA MET A 169 -6.41 4.03 -9.57
C MET A 169 -6.00 2.70 -10.20
N ASP A 170 -5.29 1.82 -9.49
CA ASP A 170 -4.89 0.51 -10.01
C ASP A 170 -6.10 -0.39 -10.32
N ARG A 171 -7.13 -0.35 -9.47
CA ARG A 171 -8.40 -1.05 -9.71
C ARG A 171 -9.12 -0.53 -10.95
N GLU A 172 -9.24 0.78 -11.07
CA GLU A 172 -9.88 1.40 -12.23
C GLU A 172 -9.10 1.14 -13.52
N TYR A 173 -7.77 1.14 -13.46
CA TYR A 173 -6.91 0.76 -14.58
C TYR A 173 -7.20 -0.69 -15.03
N ALA A 174 -7.20 -1.65 -14.10
CA ALA A 174 -7.45 -3.06 -14.40
C ALA A 174 -8.85 -3.27 -14.98
N ILE A 175 -9.88 -2.63 -14.41
CA ILE A 175 -11.26 -2.72 -14.90
C ILE A 175 -11.38 -2.14 -16.31
N ASN A 176 -10.84 -0.94 -16.54
CA ASN A 176 -10.90 -0.30 -17.86
C ASN A 176 -10.16 -1.12 -18.91
N ARG A 177 -9.01 -1.70 -18.56
CA ARG A 177 -8.24 -2.55 -19.46
C ARG A 177 -8.99 -3.83 -19.82
N ALA A 178 -9.58 -4.50 -18.83
CA ALA A 178 -10.39 -5.69 -19.04
C ALA A 178 -11.60 -5.41 -19.94
N VAL A 179 -12.32 -4.31 -19.71
CA VAL A 179 -13.48 -3.90 -20.52
C VAL A 179 -13.07 -3.60 -21.96
N GLN A 180 -11.97 -2.87 -22.17
CA GLN A 180 -11.47 -2.56 -23.51
C GLN A 180 -11.13 -3.82 -24.30
N ILE A 181 -10.40 -4.76 -23.69
CA ILE A 181 -10.01 -6.01 -24.36
C ILE A 181 -11.24 -6.87 -24.63
N ALA A 182 -12.16 -7.01 -23.66
CA ALA A 182 -13.38 -7.79 -23.81
C ALA A 182 -14.29 -7.24 -24.93
N LYS A 183 -14.51 -5.91 -24.97
CA LYS A 183 -15.26 -5.24 -26.05
C LYS A 183 -14.58 -5.41 -27.41
N GLY A 184 -13.26 -5.20 -27.47
CA GLY A 184 -12.48 -5.34 -28.70
C GLY A 184 -12.51 -6.76 -29.28
N ARG A 185 -12.57 -7.78 -28.41
CA ARG A 185 -12.66 -9.19 -28.81
C ARG A 185 -14.11 -9.69 -28.97
N GLY A 186 -15.10 -8.92 -28.52
CA GLY A 186 -16.51 -9.35 -28.48
C GLY A 186 -16.74 -10.58 -27.60
N ALA A 187 -15.89 -10.82 -26.61
CA ALA A 187 -15.90 -12.02 -25.78
C ALA A 187 -15.69 -11.68 -24.31
N SER A 188 -16.24 -12.51 -23.42
CA SER A 188 -15.96 -12.43 -21.99
C SER A 188 -14.47 -12.68 -21.72
N LEU A 189 -13.92 -11.97 -20.74
CA LEU A 189 -12.50 -12.00 -20.39
C LEU A 189 -12.34 -12.05 -18.87
N LYS A 190 -11.40 -12.87 -18.40
CA LYS A 190 -10.79 -12.72 -17.09
C LYS A 190 -9.40 -12.09 -17.24
N TYR A 191 -9.17 -11.02 -16.48
CA TYR A 191 -7.96 -10.22 -16.53
C TYR A 191 -7.45 -10.03 -15.09
N THR A 192 -6.23 -10.46 -14.82
CA THR A 192 -5.57 -10.27 -13.52
C THR A 192 -4.40 -9.33 -13.71
N TYR A 193 -4.31 -8.32 -12.85
CA TYR A 193 -3.29 -7.28 -12.90
C TYR A 193 -2.64 -7.09 -11.53
N SER A 194 -1.32 -7.23 -11.47
CA SER A 194 -0.50 -6.92 -10.32
C SER A 194 0.23 -5.60 -10.59
N SER A 195 0.03 -4.58 -9.75
CA SER A 195 0.85 -3.37 -9.83
C SER A 195 2.26 -3.64 -9.30
N ARG A 196 3.23 -2.80 -9.68
CA ARG A 196 4.54 -2.81 -9.03
C ARG A 196 4.45 -2.25 -7.60
N TRP A 197 5.44 -2.56 -6.76
CA TRP A 197 5.64 -1.88 -5.48
C TRP A 197 5.81 -0.37 -5.68
N ARG A 198 5.02 0.41 -4.94
CA ARG A 198 5.12 1.87 -4.90
C ARG A 198 5.27 2.30 -3.46
N LEU A 199 6.17 3.26 -3.22
CA LEU A 199 6.25 3.92 -1.93
C LEU A 199 4.93 4.64 -1.66
N THR A 200 4.36 4.43 -0.48
CA THR A 200 3.11 5.04 -0.04
C THR A 200 3.24 5.60 1.36
N ALA A 201 2.47 6.63 1.68
CA ALA A 201 2.32 7.06 3.06
C ALA A 201 1.58 5.98 3.90
N GLY A 202 2.00 5.72 5.13
CA GLY A 202 1.16 5.12 6.19
C GLY A 202 0.07 6.08 6.70
N ILE A 203 -0.59 5.75 7.82
CA ILE A 203 -1.70 6.53 8.40
C ILE A 203 -1.26 7.46 9.55
N SER A 204 -1.78 8.71 9.60
CA SER A 204 -1.99 9.55 10.80
C SER A 204 -1.04 9.37 12.01
N GLY A 205 0.26 9.59 11.85
CA GLY A 205 1.27 9.48 12.93
C GLY A 205 1.92 8.11 13.05
N ASP A 206 1.24 7.03 12.63
CA ASP A 206 1.71 5.64 12.68
C ASP A 206 2.69 5.35 11.53
N TYR A 207 3.56 6.33 11.25
CA TYR A 207 4.71 6.18 10.40
C TYR A 207 5.68 5.33 11.21
N VAL A 208 6.00 4.18 10.67
CA VAL A 208 7.09 3.37 11.17
C VAL A 208 8.32 4.29 11.26
N HIS A 209 8.86 4.51 12.46
CA HIS A 209 10.04 5.36 12.71
C HIS A 209 11.33 4.83 12.04
N SER A 210 11.20 3.85 11.14
CA SER A 210 12.22 3.28 10.27
C SER A 210 12.57 4.26 9.13
N LEU A 211 13.43 3.83 8.22
CA LEU A 211 13.77 4.59 7.02
C LEU A 211 12.58 4.88 6.09
N GLY A 212 11.39 4.35 6.41
CA GLY A 212 10.13 4.71 5.78
C GLY A 212 10.06 4.21 4.34
N ARG A 213 10.28 2.91 4.14
CA ARG A 213 10.16 2.24 2.83
C ARG A 213 8.80 1.57 2.66
N HIS A 214 7.79 2.06 3.39
CA HIS A 214 6.39 1.72 3.24
C HIS A 214 6.03 1.65 1.77
N SER A 215 5.74 0.46 1.31
CA SER A 215 5.39 0.19 -0.06
C SER A 215 4.08 -0.57 -0.11
N SER A 216 3.26 -0.24 -1.10
CA SER A 216 2.07 -1.01 -1.41
C SER A 216 2.08 -1.48 -2.86
N SER A 217 1.39 -2.59 -3.08
CA SER A 217 1.15 -3.19 -4.38
C SER A 217 -0.27 -3.74 -4.38
N THR A 218 -0.95 -3.71 -5.51
CA THR A 218 -2.32 -4.25 -5.61
C THR A 218 -2.36 -5.41 -6.59
N LEU A 219 -3.26 -6.34 -6.34
CA LEU A 219 -3.62 -7.40 -7.27
C LEU A 219 -5.11 -7.32 -7.51
N THR A 220 -5.49 -7.01 -8.75
CA THR A 220 -6.88 -6.86 -9.15
C THR A 220 -7.22 -7.90 -10.20
N THR A 221 -8.15 -8.80 -9.87
CA THR A 221 -8.73 -9.75 -10.81
C THR A 221 -10.09 -9.24 -11.27
N VAL A 222 -10.31 -9.19 -12.58
CA VAL A 222 -11.51 -8.65 -13.20
C VAL A 222 -12.08 -9.66 -14.17
N ILE A 223 -13.39 -9.91 -14.09
CA ILE A 223 -14.15 -10.58 -15.15
C ILE A 223 -15.02 -9.54 -15.84
N ALA A 224 -14.75 -9.28 -17.11
CA ALA A 224 -15.53 -8.40 -17.97
C ALA A 224 -16.38 -9.21 -18.95
N ARG A 225 -17.69 -8.97 -18.98
CA ARG A 225 -18.66 -9.66 -19.85
C ARG A 225 -19.38 -8.63 -20.73
N PRO A 226 -18.99 -8.46 -22.00
CA PRO A 226 -19.64 -7.52 -22.90
C PRO A 226 -20.97 -8.09 -23.40
N TYR A 227 -22.01 -7.25 -23.45
CA TYR A 227 -23.33 -7.62 -23.97
C TYR A 227 -23.67 -6.87 -25.26
N PRO A 228 -24.52 -7.44 -26.13
CA PRO A 228 -24.91 -6.81 -27.40
C PRO A 228 -25.59 -5.44 -27.26
N ASN A 229 -26.12 -5.11 -26.09
CA ASN A 229 -26.73 -3.81 -25.79
C ASN A 229 -25.70 -2.69 -25.52
N GLY A 230 -24.40 -2.98 -25.66
CA GLY A 230 -23.30 -2.03 -25.45
C GLY A 230 -22.81 -1.94 -24.00
N VAL A 231 -23.52 -2.55 -23.05
CA VAL A 231 -23.15 -2.60 -21.63
C VAL A 231 -22.13 -3.71 -21.41
N THR A 232 -21.14 -3.47 -20.55
CA THR A 232 -20.24 -4.52 -20.06
C THR A 232 -20.40 -4.69 -18.56
N TYR A 233 -20.79 -5.89 -18.14
CA TYR A 233 -20.85 -6.20 -16.71
C TYR A 233 -19.49 -6.65 -16.23
N VAL A 234 -19.08 -6.09 -15.11
CA VAL A 234 -17.78 -6.32 -14.50
C VAL A 234 -17.98 -6.88 -13.10
N GLN A 235 -17.29 -7.98 -12.82
CA GLN A 235 -17.03 -8.45 -11.46
C GLN A 235 -15.54 -8.26 -11.20
N PHE A 236 -15.16 -7.82 -10.01
CA PHE A 236 -13.75 -7.74 -9.64
C PHE A 236 -13.53 -8.17 -8.20
N ASP A 237 -12.27 -8.52 -7.93
CA ASP A 237 -11.71 -8.74 -6.61
C ASP A 237 -10.35 -8.04 -6.56
N GLN A 238 -10.07 -7.30 -5.49
CA GLN A 238 -8.81 -6.58 -5.29
C GLN A 238 -8.24 -6.88 -3.91
N VAL A 239 -6.97 -7.27 -3.88
CA VAL A 239 -6.16 -7.40 -2.66
C VAL A 239 -5.04 -6.37 -2.70
N VAL A 240 -4.69 -5.82 -1.54
CA VAL A 240 -3.55 -4.91 -1.38
C VAL A 240 -2.50 -5.59 -0.51
N TYR A 241 -1.27 -5.61 -1.02
CA TYR A 241 -0.10 -6.05 -0.29
C TYR A 241 0.63 -4.84 0.29
N TYR A 242 1.08 -5.01 1.52
CA TYR A 242 1.92 -4.08 2.24
C TYR A 242 3.31 -4.69 2.39
N PHE A 243 4.32 -3.84 2.26
CA PHE A 243 5.71 -4.19 2.50
C PHE A 243 6.47 -3.04 3.13
N ASP A 244 7.33 -3.35 4.09
CA ASP A 244 8.35 -2.42 4.57
C ASP A 244 9.61 -3.14 5.05
N HIS A 245 10.70 -2.39 5.10
CA HIS A 245 11.88 -2.75 5.87
C HIS A 245 11.86 -1.99 7.18
N TYR A 246 11.87 -2.73 8.29
CA TYR A 246 12.06 -2.11 9.59
C TYR A 246 13.57 -1.98 9.86
N ASP A 247 14.17 -0.95 9.25
CA ASP A 247 15.58 -0.58 9.35
C ASP A 247 15.76 0.92 9.65
N PHE A 248 16.95 1.31 10.08
CA PHE A 248 17.25 2.67 10.56
C PHE A 248 18.59 3.15 9.99
N ALA A 249 18.78 4.48 9.87
CA ALA A 249 20.08 5.05 9.49
C ALA A 249 20.46 6.22 10.39
N TYR A 250 21.76 6.41 10.57
CA TYR A 250 22.31 7.46 11.40
C TYR A 250 21.91 8.86 10.92
N HIS A 251 21.52 9.73 11.86
CA HIS A 251 21.11 11.11 11.63
C HIS A 251 19.99 11.28 10.60
N ASP A 252 19.00 10.39 10.64
CA ASP A 252 17.79 10.61 9.86
C ASP A 252 16.98 11.77 10.46
N THR A 253 17.18 12.96 9.90
CA THR A 253 16.48 14.18 10.34
C THR A 253 15.11 14.35 9.68
N ARG A 254 14.66 13.39 8.84
CA ARG A 254 13.41 13.52 8.07
C ARG A 254 12.17 13.69 8.96
N TRP A 255 12.26 13.30 10.24
CA TRP A 255 11.09 13.08 11.08
C TRP A 255 11.02 13.94 12.36
N GLY A 256 11.91 14.92 12.54
CA GLY A 256 11.95 15.78 13.73
C GLY A 256 12.88 15.26 14.83
N ALA A 257 13.18 16.10 15.83
CA ALA A 257 14.29 15.88 16.76
C ALA A 257 14.14 14.64 17.66
N TRP A 258 12.90 14.25 18.01
CA TRP A 258 12.66 13.08 18.83
C TRP A 258 12.80 11.78 18.02
N GLN A 259 12.20 11.76 16.84
CA GLN A 259 12.26 10.65 15.90
C GLN A 259 13.71 10.41 15.46
N GLU A 260 14.49 11.46 15.19
CA GLU A 260 15.92 11.34 14.94
C GLU A 260 16.64 10.63 16.10
N ASN A 261 16.29 10.93 17.35
CA ASN A 261 16.89 10.26 18.51
C ASN A 261 16.52 8.76 18.54
N MET A 262 15.25 8.41 18.31
CA MET A 262 14.82 7.01 18.24
C MET A 262 15.54 6.25 17.11
N VAL A 263 15.61 6.84 15.92
CA VAL A 263 16.33 6.28 14.78
C VAL A 263 17.81 6.05 15.14
N ASN A 264 18.46 7.02 15.77
CA ASN A 264 19.87 6.90 16.18
C ASN A 264 20.07 5.79 17.21
N VAL A 265 19.18 5.66 18.20
CA VAL A 265 19.23 4.60 19.21
C VAL A 265 19.06 3.23 18.54
N ALA A 266 18.09 3.10 17.63
CA ALA A 266 17.83 1.86 16.89
C ALA A 266 18.96 1.48 15.93
N TYR A 267 19.55 2.46 15.25
CA TYR A 267 20.71 2.25 14.38
C TYR A 267 21.93 1.76 15.19
N GLU A 268 22.20 2.39 16.34
CA GLU A 268 23.27 1.93 17.23
C GLU A 268 22.98 0.55 17.85
N GLY A 269 21.71 0.24 18.16
CA GLY A 269 21.30 -1.10 18.59
C GLY A 269 21.62 -2.17 17.55
N MET A 270 21.42 -1.88 16.26
CA MET A 270 21.82 -2.76 15.16
C MET A 270 23.33 -2.94 15.08
N ARG A 271 24.10 -1.86 15.16
CA ARG A 271 25.56 -1.97 15.10
C ARG A 271 26.12 -2.75 16.28
N LEU A 272 25.51 -2.64 17.46
CA LEU A 272 25.85 -3.42 18.64
C LEU A 272 25.44 -4.91 18.56
N GLY A 273 24.63 -5.28 17.55
CA GLY A 273 24.14 -6.64 17.35
C GLY A 273 23.07 -7.07 18.36
N ILE A 274 22.35 -6.10 18.94
CA ILE A 274 21.30 -6.32 19.95
C ILE A 274 19.90 -5.97 19.46
N ALA A 275 19.81 -5.42 18.25
CA ALA A 275 18.56 -5.21 17.54
C ALA A 275 18.78 -5.53 16.07
N LYS A 276 17.81 -6.14 15.39
CA LYS A 276 18.05 -6.68 14.04
C LYS A 276 17.00 -6.20 13.06
N PRO A 277 17.40 -5.60 11.93
CA PRO A 277 16.48 -5.28 10.85
C PRO A 277 15.68 -6.51 10.42
N PHE A 278 14.41 -6.28 10.10
CA PHE A 278 13.49 -7.33 9.69
C PHE A 278 12.54 -6.82 8.61
N GLU A 279 11.88 -7.78 8.00
CA GLU A 279 10.87 -7.54 6.98
C GLU A 279 9.50 -7.38 7.62
N VAL A 280 8.72 -6.42 7.15
CA VAL A 280 7.30 -6.26 7.51
C VAL A 280 6.46 -6.54 6.28
N GLN A 281 5.50 -7.45 6.41
CA GLN A 281 4.53 -7.74 5.35
C GLN A 281 3.12 -7.61 5.86
N GLY A 282 2.18 -7.39 4.96
CA GLY A 282 0.75 -7.45 5.27
C GLY A 282 -0.08 -7.65 4.02
N GLU A 283 -1.28 -8.17 4.21
CA GLU A 283 -2.27 -8.37 3.15
C GLU A 283 -3.63 -7.85 3.62
N SER A 284 -4.30 -7.07 2.77
CA SER A 284 -5.65 -6.57 3.04
C SER A 284 -6.68 -7.68 2.95
N ALA A 285 -7.87 -7.46 3.52
CA ALA A 285 -9.02 -8.26 3.13
C ALA A 285 -9.33 -8.04 1.63
N PRO A 286 -9.79 -9.07 0.89
CA PRO A 286 -10.20 -8.90 -0.49
C PRO A 286 -11.41 -7.97 -0.62
N VAL A 287 -11.30 -6.95 -1.47
CA VAL A 287 -12.38 -6.04 -1.84
C VAL A 287 -13.01 -6.52 -3.13
N THR A 288 -14.24 -7.04 -3.03
CA THR A 288 -15.01 -7.51 -4.18
C THR A 288 -16.03 -6.48 -4.63
N GLY A 289 -16.36 -6.49 -5.92
CA GLY A 289 -17.41 -5.65 -6.44
C GLY A 289 -18.01 -6.15 -7.74
N PHE A 290 -19.20 -5.62 -8.05
CA PHE A 290 -19.91 -5.86 -9.29
C PHE A 290 -20.52 -4.55 -9.80
N ARG A 291 -20.32 -4.23 -11.08
CA ARG A 291 -20.91 -3.03 -11.71
C ARG A 291 -21.09 -3.16 -13.21
N ALA A 292 -21.96 -2.34 -13.77
CA ALA A 292 -22.11 -2.16 -15.22
C ALA A 292 -21.27 -0.96 -15.69
N VAL A 293 -20.59 -1.11 -16.84
CA VAL A 293 -19.69 -0.13 -17.46
C VAL A 293 -20.05 0.09 -18.93
#